data_AF-N4XPB9-F1
#
_entry.id   AF-N4XPB9-F1
#
_cell.length_a   1.000
_cell.length_b   1.000
_cell.length_c   1.000
_cell.angle_alpha   90.00
_cell.angle_beta   90.00
_cell.angle_gamma   90.00
#
_symmetry.space_group_name_H-M   'P 1'
#
loop_
_entity.id
_entity.type
_entity.pdbx_description
1 polymer ?
#
loop_
_entity_poly.entity_id
_entity_poly.type
_entity_poly.pdbx_seq_one_letter_code
_entity_poly.pdbx_strand_id
1 'polypeptide(L)'
;MSDLPTKADFLAHGLAACPVPDEDPDCPICQEQFTSAPNTPSDATEEDAESHVPMQMPCCNNVFCHHCITTWLNFVTTCPTCRVQLFERPEPEPESSEPSESETSDYEEEFYEEDLDVLMEFDTDD
;
A
#
# COMPACT_ATOMS: atom_id res chain seq x y z
N MET A 1 -5.62 -1.63 30.57
CA MET A 1 -4.47 -1.31 29.70
C MET A 1 -4.46 -2.41 28.66
N SER A 2 -4.80 -2.06 27.43
CA SER A 2 -4.61 -3.00 26.32
C SER A 2 -3.25 -2.66 25.78
N ASP A 3 -2.22 -3.31 26.32
CA ASP A 3 -0.87 -3.29 25.75
C ASP A 3 -0.99 -3.89 24.35
N LEU A 4 -0.82 -3.03 23.34
CA LEU A 4 -0.81 -3.48 21.95
C LEU A 4 0.47 -4.31 21.76
N PRO A 5 0.43 -5.42 20.99
CA PRO A 5 1.62 -6.22 20.75
C PRO A 5 2.67 -5.39 20.00
N THR A 6 3.91 -5.87 19.99
CA THR A 6 4.93 -5.31 19.10
C THR A 6 4.71 -5.77 17.66
N LYS A 7 5.27 -5.05 16.68
CA LYS A 7 5.20 -5.44 15.26
C LYS A 7 5.64 -6.88 15.00
N ALA A 8 6.77 -7.29 15.58
CA ALA A 8 7.31 -8.63 15.39
C ALA A 8 6.39 -9.70 15.97
N ASP A 9 5.82 -9.44 17.15
CA ASP A 9 4.87 -10.35 17.78
C ASP A 9 3.56 -10.46 16.98
N PHE A 10 3.06 -9.33 16.47
CA PHE A 10 1.86 -9.30 15.63
C PHE A 10 2.06 -10.04 14.30
N LEU A 11 3.22 -9.90 13.66
CA LEU A 11 3.51 -10.64 12.41
C LEU A 11 3.67 -12.14 12.67
N ALA A 12 4.27 -12.53 13.79
CA ALA A 12 4.51 -13.94 14.12
C ALA A 12 3.26 -14.67 14.64
N HIS A 13 2.41 -14.00 15.43
CA HIS A 13 1.31 -14.63 16.15
C HIS A 13 -0.06 -13.98 15.90
N GLY A 14 -0.09 -12.74 15.40
CA GLY A 14 -1.32 -11.98 15.17
C GLY A 14 -1.98 -12.23 13.81
N LEU A 15 -1.23 -12.71 12.82
CA LEU A 15 -1.77 -13.10 11.52
C LEU A 15 -2.07 -14.61 11.50
N ALA A 16 -3.29 -14.97 11.14
CA ALA A 16 -3.70 -16.37 11.03
C ALA A 16 -3.65 -16.82 9.56
N ALA A 17 -2.86 -17.84 9.25
CA ALA A 17 -2.95 -18.49 7.95
C ALA A 17 -4.34 -19.13 7.79
N CYS A 18 -4.98 -18.90 6.64
CA CYS A 18 -6.36 -19.35 6.36
C CYS A 18 -6.38 -20.09 5.02
N PRO A 19 -7.30 -21.04 4.76
CA PRO A 19 -7.52 -21.53 3.40
C PRO A 19 -7.89 -20.38 2.43
N VAL A 20 -7.61 -20.60 1.15
CA VAL A 20 -8.02 -19.68 0.08
C VAL A 20 -9.55 -19.59 0.05
N PRO A 21 -10.14 -18.38 0.10
CA PRO A 21 -11.58 -18.21 0.00
C PRO A 21 -12.10 -18.62 -1.40
N ASP A 22 -13.27 -19.27 -1.45
CA ASP A 22 -13.89 -19.75 -2.70
C ASP A 22 -14.50 -18.63 -3.57
N GLU A 23 -14.86 -17.49 -2.97
CA GLU A 23 -15.56 -16.39 -3.65
C GLU A 23 -14.59 -15.39 -4.30
N ASP A 24 -13.54 -15.01 -3.59
CA ASP A 24 -12.55 -14.00 -4.02
C ASP A 24 -11.13 -14.50 -3.73
N PRO A 25 -10.57 -15.39 -4.57
CA PRO A 25 -9.25 -15.99 -4.35
C PRO A 25 -8.10 -15.02 -4.62
N ASP A 26 -8.37 -13.73 -4.83
CA ASP A 26 -7.39 -12.72 -5.21
C ASP A 26 -7.04 -11.79 -4.04
N CYS A 27 -5.77 -11.41 -3.96
CA CYS A 27 -5.31 -10.46 -2.96
C CYS A 27 -5.70 -9.03 -3.32
N PRO A 28 -6.36 -8.26 -2.44
CA PRO A 28 -6.75 -6.87 -2.75
C PRO A 28 -5.57 -5.87 -2.80
N ILE A 29 -4.35 -6.29 -2.45
CA ILE A 29 -3.14 -5.44 -2.51
C ILE A 29 -2.40 -5.63 -3.84
N CYS A 30 -2.05 -6.87 -4.21
CA CYS A 30 -1.34 -7.17 -5.45
C CYS A 30 -2.24 -7.62 -6.62
N GLN A 31 -3.50 -7.97 -6.34
CA GLN A 31 -4.48 -8.50 -7.31
C GLN A 31 -4.08 -9.86 -7.91
N GLU A 32 -3.27 -10.63 -7.18
CA GLU A 32 -2.84 -11.97 -7.56
C GLU A 32 -3.56 -13.04 -6.74
N GLN A 33 -3.70 -14.23 -7.34
CA GLN A 33 -4.38 -15.36 -6.71
C GLN A 33 -3.57 -15.94 -5.55
N PHE A 34 -4.25 -16.27 -4.47
CA PHE A 34 -3.66 -16.93 -3.30
C PHE A 34 -3.22 -18.36 -3.61
N THR A 35 -2.14 -18.81 -2.97
CA THR A 35 -1.57 -20.15 -3.19
C THR A 35 -1.97 -21.11 -2.08
N SER A 36 -3.07 -21.85 -2.27
CA SER A 36 -3.45 -22.98 -1.41
C SER A 36 -2.64 -24.23 -1.73
N ALA A 37 -1.39 -24.29 -1.28
CA ALA A 37 -0.51 -25.48 -1.35
C ALA A 37 -0.18 -25.96 -2.80
N PRO A 38 0.90 -26.76 -2.99
CA PRO A 38 1.54 -26.94 -4.31
C PRO A 38 0.85 -27.99 -5.21
N ASN A 39 -0.47 -27.91 -5.40
CA ASN A 39 -1.22 -28.92 -6.16
C ASN A 39 -1.58 -28.54 -7.61
N THR A 40 -1.01 -27.48 -8.20
CA THR A 40 -1.17 -27.26 -9.65
C THR A 40 0.09 -26.69 -10.33
N PRO A 41 0.47 -27.22 -11.51
CA PRO A 41 1.52 -26.68 -12.35
C PRO A 41 0.95 -25.52 -13.20
N SER A 42 1.09 -24.30 -12.73
CA SER A 42 0.91 -23.11 -13.57
C SER A 42 1.99 -22.12 -13.22
N ASP A 43 3.07 -22.17 -14.01
CA ASP A 43 4.04 -21.09 -14.30
C ASP A 43 4.56 -20.21 -13.14
N ALA A 44 4.31 -20.57 -11.89
CA ALA A 44 4.82 -19.92 -10.71
C ALA A 44 6.15 -20.57 -10.36
N THR A 45 7.21 -19.77 -10.35
CA THR A 45 8.49 -20.18 -9.77
C THR A 45 8.27 -20.60 -8.32
N GLU A 46 9.04 -21.57 -7.83
CA GLU A 46 8.91 -22.08 -6.46
C GLU A 46 9.02 -20.97 -5.39
N GLU A 47 9.68 -19.86 -5.74
CA GLU A 47 9.82 -18.64 -4.93
C GLU A 47 8.49 -17.88 -4.73
N ASP A 48 7.62 -17.85 -5.74
CA ASP A 48 6.40 -17.03 -5.72
C ASP A 48 5.29 -17.68 -4.86
N ALA A 49 5.27 -19.01 -4.83
CA ALA A 49 4.28 -19.81 -4.11
C ALA A 49 4.29 -19.58 -2.59
N GLU A 50 5.44 -19.24 -2.00
CA GLU A 50 5.59 -18.98 -0.57
C GLU A 50 5.14 -17.55 -0.19
N SER A 51 5.11 -16.63 -1.16
CA SER A 51 4.81 -15.22 -0.93
C SER A 51 3.30 -14.90 -0.97
N HIS A 52 2.55 -15.69 -1.72
CA HIS A 52 1.09 -15.58 -1.94
C HIS A 52 0.25 -16.40 -0.95
N VAL A 53 0.81 -16.74 0.20
CA VAL A 53 0.08 -17.46 1.26
C VAL A 53 -1.02 -16.55 1.84
N PRO A 54 -2.29 -16.99 1.84
CA PRO A 54 -3.41 -16.23 2.40
C PRO A 54 -3.35 -16.13 3.93
N MET A 55 -3.29 -14.90 4.42
CA MET A 55 -3.29 -14.54 5.84
C MET A 55 -4.53 -13.72 6.17
N GLN A 56 -5.26 -14.14 7.20
CA GLN A 56 -6.47 -13.49 7.69
C GLN A 56 -6.16 -12.50 8.82
N MET A 57 -6.76 -11.32 8.71
CA MET A 57 -6.64 -10.27 9.71
C MET A 57 -7.59 -10.50 10.90
N PRO A 58 -7.11 -10.40 12.16
CA PRO A 58 -7.94 -10.65 13.35
C PRO A 58 -8.99 -9.55 13.61
N CYS A 59 -8.82 -8.35 13.04
CA CYS A 59 -9.71 -7.21 13.29
C CYS A 59 -10.96 -7.17 12.42
N CYS A 60 -10.87 -7.67 11.18
CA CYS A 60 -11.94 -7.55 10.18
C CYS A 60 -12.08 -8.78 9.28
N ASN A 61 -11.34 -9.86 9.55
CA ASN A 61 -11.36 -11.12 8.80
C ASN A 61 -11.02 -11.01 7.31
N ASN A 62 -10.50 -9.86 6.87
CA ASN A 62 -10.02 -9.68 5.50
C ASN A 62 -8.75 -10.51 5.27
N VAL A 63 -8.59 -11.03 4.05
CA VAL A 63 -7.50 -11.94 3.69
C VAL A 63 -6.54 -11.24 2.73
N PHE A 64 -5.24 -11.39 2.97
CA PHE A 64 -4.17 -10.81 2.16
C PHE A 64 -3.01 -11.79 2.03
N CYS A 65 -2.18 -11.64 1.00
CA CYS A 65 -0.96 -12.42 0.88
C CYS A 65 0.01 -12.06 2.01
N HIS A 66 0.69 -13.06 2.57
CA HIS A 66 1.66 -12.89 3.65
C HIS A 66 2.71 -11.83 3.31
N HIS A 67 3.25 -11.85 2.09
CA HIS A 67 4.21 -10.84 1.64
C HIS A 67 3.59 -9.43 1.58
N CYS A 68 2.41 -9.28 0.98
CA CYS A 68 1.74 -7.99 0.83
C CYS A 68 1.40 -7.34 2.17
N ILE A 69 0.80 -8.11 3.10
CA ILE A 69 0.45 -7.56 4.41
C ILE A 69 1.70 -7.26 5.23
N THR A 70 2.74 -8.09 5.17
CA THR A 70 4.00 -7.83 5.85
C THR A 70 4.65 -6.55 5.36
N THR A 71 4.70 -6.35 4.04
CA THR A 71 5.22 -5.13 3.41
C THR A 71 4.42 -3.90 3.81
N TRP A 72 3.08 -3.98 3.79
CA TRP A 72 2.23 -2.89 4.28
C TRP A 72 2.52 -2.54 5.74
N LEU A 73 2.63 -3.56 6.59
CA LEU A 73 2.93 -3.41 8.03
C LEU A 73 4.36 -2.95 8.32
N ASN A 74 5.23 -2.91 7.31
CA ASN A 74 6.54 -2.27 7.44
C ASN A 74 6.44 -0.74 7.50
N PHE A 75 5.47 -0.16 6.81
CA PHE A 75 5.29 1.29 6.73
C PHE A 75 4.17 1.80 7.64
N VAL A 76 3.09 1.02 7.77
CA VAL A 76 1.86 1.45 8.43
C VAL A 76 1.43 0.43 9.47
N THR A 77 1.06 0.88 10.67
CA THR A 77 0.70 -0.02 11.78
C THR A 77 -0.81 -0.31 11.87
N THR A 78 -1.56 0.02 10.82
CA THR A 78 -3.02 -0.10 10.75
C THR A 78 -3.46 -1.04 9.64
N CYS A 79 -4.60 -1.71 9.83
CA CYS A 79 -5.20 -2.55 8.80
C CYS A 79 -5.53 -1.77 7.50
N PRO A 80 -5.17 -2.28 6.31
CA PRO A 80 -5.48 -1.60 5.05
C PRO A 80 -6.99 -1.45 4.77
N THR A 81 -7.83 -2.37 5.27
CA THR A 81 -9.29 -2.31 5.07
C THR A 81 -9.98 -1.47 6.14
N CYS A 82 -9.86 -1.85 7.42
CA CYS A 82 -10.64 -1.23 8.49
C CYS A 82 -9.89 -0.10 9.23
N ARG A 83 -8.61 0.14 8.92
CA ARG A 83 -7.74 1.14 9.55
C ARG A 83 -7.58 1.02 11.07
N VAL A 84 -7.94 -0.12 11.66
CA VAL A 84 -7.72 -0.40 13.08
C VAL A 84 -6.22 -0.53 13.36
N GLN A 85 -5.78 0.05 14.48
CA GLN A 85 -4.43 -0.06 15.01
C GLN A 85 -4.13 -1.50 15.47
N LEU A 86 -3.08 -2.12 14.93
CA LEU A 86 -2.80 -3.54 15.14
C LEU A 86 -1.73 -3.80 16.20
N PHE A 87 -0.70 -2.98 16.22
CA PHE A 87 0.44 -3.07 17.14
C PHE A 87 0.98 -1.67 17.46
N GLU A 88 1.82 -1.53 18.48
CA GLU A 88 2.40 -0.23 18.84
C GLU A 88 3.30 0.28 17.71
N ARG A 89 3.11 1.55 17.34
CA ARG A 89 4.07 2.22 16.47
C ARG A 89 5.40 2.30 17.24
N PRO A 90 6.52 1.82 16.68
CA PRO A 90 7.81 2.08 17.31
C PRO A 90 7.94 3.59 17.47
N GLU A 91 8.21 4.05 18.68
CA GLU A 91 8.41 5.47 18.97
C GLU A 91 9.38 6.01 17.92
N PRO A 92 9.01 7.03 17.13
CA PRO A 92 9.94 7.57 16.16
C PRO A 92 11.17 8.00 16.95
N GLU A 93 12.34 7.48 16.57
CA GLU A 93 13.60 8.00 17.09
C GLU A 93 13.53 9.52 16.96
N PRO A 94 13.87 10.29 18.01
CA PRO A 94 13.61 11.72 18.06
C PRO A 94 14.16 12.35 16.79
N GLU A 95 13.24 12.74 15.92
CA GLU A 95 13.56 13.39 14.66
C GLU A 95 14.31 14.65 15.03
N SER A 96 15.58 14.73 14.64
CA SER A 96 16.24 16.01 14.42
C SER A 96 15.37 16.76 13.42
N SER A 97 14.47 17.60 13.94
CA SER A 97 14.16 18.93 13.45
C SER A 97 14.22 19.09 11.92
N GLU A 98 13.32 18.47 11.16
CA GLU A 98 13.10 18.89 9.76
C GLU A 98 11.68 19.47 9.71
N PRO A 99 11.54 20.80 9.52
CA PRO A 99 10.26 21.47 9.56
C PRO A 99 9.35 21.01 8.44
N SER A 100 8.06 20.88 8.79
CA SER A 100 6.92 20.91 7.88
C SER A 100 7.04 22.07 6.90
N GLU A 101 7.54 21.81 5.70
CA GLU A 101 7.49 22.77 4.59
C GLU A 101 6.11 22.69 3.93
N SER A 102 5.14 23.20 4.68
CA SER A 102 3.93 23.78 4.11
C SER A 102 4.30 25.17 3.59
N GLU A 103 4.95 25.24 2.43
CA GLU A 103 5.12 26.50 1.71
C GLU A 103 4.06 26.58 0.60
N THR A 104 2.95 27.22 1.00
CA THR A 104 2.05 27.90 0.07
C THR A 104 2.81 29.04 -0.60
N SER A 105 2.50 29.25 -1.89
CA SER A 105 2.61 30.51 -2.64
C SER A 105 3.96 31.22 -2.64
N ASP A 106 4.66 31.15 -3.79
CA ASP A 106 5.01 32.31 -4.64
C ASP A 106 5.94 31.80 -5.76
N TYR A 107 5.38 31.39 -6.91
CA TYR A 107 6.18 31.26 -8.13
C TYR A 107 5.73 32.38 -9.04
N GLU A 108 6.51 33.46 -9.00
CA GLU A 108 6.37 34.63 -9.86
C GLU A 108 6.41 34.19 -11.33
N GLU A 109 5.27 34.46 -11.97
CA GLU A 109 5.14 35.00 -13.32
C GLU A 109 6.43 35.67 -13.83
N GLU A 110 7.15 35.05 -14.78
CA GLU A 110 7.85 35.77 -15.87
C GLU A 110 8.09 34.86 -17.11
N PHE A 111 7.66 35.37 -18.26
CA PHE A 111 8.33 35.27 -19.57
C PHE A 111 8.04 34.10 -20.54
N TYR A 112 6.89 34.15 -21.24
CA TYR A 112 6.81 33.82 -22.68
C TYR A 112 5.82 34.77 -23.38
N GLU A 113 6.28 35.94 -23.83
CA GLU A 113 5.48 36.83 -24.72
C GLU A 113 5.80 36.65 -26.21
N GLU A 114 6.59 35.65 -26.61
CA GLU A 114 6.98 35.45 -28.02
C GLU A 114 6.12 34.44 -28.83
N ASP A 115 5.11 33.80 -28.23
CA ASP A 115 4.26 32.80 -28.93
C ASP A 115 2.78 33.21 -29.12
N LEU A 116 2.39 34.44 -28.76
CA LEU A 116 0.99 34.90 -28.89
C LEU A 116 0.69 35.71 -30.17
N ASP A 117 1.71 36.09 -30.94
CA ASP A 117 1.51 36.83 -32.21
C ASP A 117 1.24 35.90 -33.42
N VAL A 118 1.34 34.58 -33.29
CA VAL A 118 1.13 33.64 -34.42
C VAL A 118 -0.32 33.13 -34.54
N LEU A 119 -1.20 33.39 -33.55
CA LEU A 119 -2.59 32.91 -33.56
C LEU A 119 -3.66 33.97 -33.92
N MET A 120 -3.26 35.19 -34.27
CA MET A 120 -4.18 36.24 -34.74
C MET A 120 -4.23 36.43 -36.27
N GLU A 121 -3.54 35.59 -37.05
CA GLU A 121 -3.77 35.49 -38.51
C GLU A 121 -4.67 34.28 -38.82
N PHE A 122 -5.94 34.36 -38.41
CA PHE A 122 -7.00 33.61 -39.09
C PHE A 122 -7.76 34.61 -39.95
N ASP A 123 -7.45 34.58 -41.25
CA ASP A 123 -8.01 35.42 -42.29
C ASP A 123 -9.54 35.60 -42.15
N THR A 124 -9.94 36.86 -42.16
CA THR A 124 -11.31 37.23 -42.51
C THR A 124 -11.45 37.01 -44.02
N ASP A 125 -12.04 35.89 -44.42
CA ASP A 125 -12.43 35.62 -45.81
C ASP A 125 -13.68 36.45 -46.16
N ASP A 126 -13.60 37.18 -47.28
CA ASP A 126 -14.60 38.05 -47.92
C ASP A 126 -15.73 37.25 -48.61
#